data_AF-A0A1B6MN09-F1
#
_entry.id   AF-A0A1B6MN09-F1
#
_cell.length_a   1.000
_cell.length_b   1.000
_cell.length_c   1.000
_cell.angle_alpha   90.00
_cell.angle_beta   90.00
_cell.angle_gamma   90.00
#
_symmetry.space_group_name_H-M   'P 1'
#
loop_
_entity.id
_entity.type
_entity.pdbx_description
1 polymer ?
#
loop_
_entity_poly.entity_id
_entity_poly.type
_entity_poly.pdbx_seq_one_letter_code
_entity_poly.pdbx_strand_id
1 'polypeptide(L)'
;KVLILPIQGHGHSNLTLKNVKAKVQLLGKPMKKNGQDHMDVDKFKLHFNTDRLHIDLENLFNGDKALGDNMNAFLNENWQDILKELQPSIEDALGQTFQAIANRIFHKVLILPIQGHGHSNLTLKNVKAKVQLLGKPMKKNGQDHMDVDKFKLHFNTDRLHIDLENLFNGDKALGDNMNAFLNENWQDILKELQPSIEDALGQTFQAIANRIFHKV
;
A
#
# COMPACT_ATOMS: atom_id res chain seq x y z
N LYS A 1 -33.17 -4.93 14.10
CA LYS A 1 -32.10 -5.83 14.59
C LYS A 1 -31.17 -6.10 13.41
N VAL A 2 -29.99 -5.49 13.38
CA VAL A 2 -28.94 -5.86 12.41
C VAL A 2 -28.23 -7.06 13.01
N LEU A 3 -28.30 -8.22 12.35
CA LEU A 3 -27.53 -9.40 12.76
C LEU A 3 -26.06 -9.08 12.52
N ILE A 4 -25.30 -8.87 13.58
CA ILE A 4 -23.85 -8.79 13.52
C ILE A 4 -23.35 -10.24 13.55
N LEU A 5 -23.07 -10.80 12.37
CA LEU A 5 -22.43 -12.11 12.24
C LEU A 5 -20.92 -11.88 12.28
N PRO A 6 -20.18 -12.39 13.27
CA PRO A 6 -18.72 -12.33 13.25
C PRO A 6 -18.23 -13.09 12.02
N ILE A 7 -17.51 -12.41 11.13
CA ILE A 7 -16.89 -13.03 9.97
C ILE A 7 -15.67 -13.79 10.49
N GLN A 8 -15.78 -15.12 10.57
CA GLN A 8 -14.69 -16.01 10.96
C GLN A 8 -14.31 -16.85 9.76
N GLY A 9 -13.03 -16.96 9.42
CA GLY A 9 -12.60 -17.80 8.30
C GLY A 9 -11.12 -18.11 8.35
N HIS A 10 -10.77 -19.31 7.91
CA HIS A 10 -9.39 -19.80 7.83
C HIS A 10 -9.09 -20.13 6.37
N GLY A 11 -8.99 -19.11 5.53
CA GLY A 11 -8.83 -19.25 4.09
C GLY A 11 -8.01 -18.10 3.51
N HIS A 12 -7.66 -18.19 2.23
CA HIS A 12 -7.01 -17.07 1.57
C HIS A 12 -7.98 -15.90 1.44
N SER A 13 -7.45 -14.70 1.57
CA SER A 13 -8.18 -13.47 1.28
C SER A 13 -7.49 -12.74 0.16
N ASN A 14 -8.27 -12.32 -0.84
CA ASN A 14 -7.81 -11.55 -1.97
C ASN A 14 -8.60 -10.24 -2.05
N LEU A 15 -7.86 -9.13 -2.16
CA LEU A 15 -8.43 -7.81 -2.41
C LEU A 15 -7.81 -7.27 -3.70
N THR A 16 -8.65 -6.95 -4.67
CA THR A 16 -8.22 -6.46 -5.98
C THR A 16 -8.83 -5.10 -6.26
N LEU A 17 -7.99 -4.09 -6.43
CA LEU A 17 -8.40 -2.77 -6.92
C LEU A 17 -8.18 -2.71 -8.45
N LYS A 18 -9.20 -2.32 -9.22
CA LYS A 18 -9.12 -2.17 -10.68
C LYS A 18 -8.93 -0.71 -11.08
N ASN A 19 -8.05 -0.47 -12.04
CA ASN A 19 -7.77 0.86 -12.60
C ASN A 19 -7.44 1.90 -11.52
N VAL A 20 -6.55 1.54 -10.60
CA VAL A 20 -6.11 2.47 -9.56
C VAL A 20 -5.41 3.66 -10.21
N LYS A 21 -5.84 4.88 -9.90
CA LYS A 21 -5.09 6.10 -10.24
C LYS A 21 -4.66 6.75 -8.94
N ALA A 22 -3.35 6.89 -8.77
CA ALA A 22 -2.76 7.51 -7.60
C ALA A 22 -2.21 8.90 -7.97
N LYS A 23 -2.43 9.88 -7.09
CA LYS A 23 -1.76 11.16 -7.07
C LYS A 23 -0.79 11.14 -5.90
N VAL A 24 0.49 11.34 -6.19
CA VAL A 24 1.56 11.42 -5.21
C VAL A 24 2.06 12.86 -5.13
N GLN A 25 2.23 13.36 -3.91
CA GLN A 25 2.94 14.61 -3.64
C GLN A 25 4.08 14.36 -2.68
N LEU A 26 5.29 14.71 -3.11
CA LEU A 26 6.49 14.64 -2.30
C LEU A 26 6.93 16.07 -1.99
N LEU A 27 7.09 16.37 -0.70
CA LEU A 27 7.65 17.63 -0.21
C LEU A 27 8.96 17.30 0.49
N GLY A 28 10.05 17.90 0.00
CA GLY A 28 11.37 17.72 0.57
C GLY A 28 12.11 19.04 0.71
N LYS A 29 13.15 19.03 1.55
CA LYS A 29 14.05 20.16 1.79
C LYS A 29 15.51 19.73 1.60
N PRO A 30 16.38 20.63 1.13
CA PRO A 30 17.81 20.35 1.10
C PRO A 30 18.34 20.11 2.52
N MET A 31 19.23 19.13 2.68
CA MET A 31 19.96 18.89 3.91
C MET A 31 21.44 18.60 3.61
N LYS A 32 22.35 18.95 4.52
CA LYS A 32 23.76 18.55 4.41
C LYS A 32 24.04 17.29 5.21
N LYS A 33 24.68 16.32 4.59
CA LYS A 33 25.18 15.10 5.25
C LYS A 33 26.60 14.85 4.77
N ASN A 34 27.55 14.73 5.70
CA ASN A 34 28.99 14.56 5.40
C ASN A 34 29.57 15.63 4.44
N GLY A 35 29.08 16.87 4.51
CA GLY A 35 29.51 17.97 3.64
C GLY A 35 28.91 17.96 2.24
N GLN A 36 28.08 16.97 1.90
CA GLN A 36 27.39 16.83 0.62
C GLN A 36 25.91 17.19 0.78
N ASP A 37 25.30 17.69 -0.29
CA ASP A 37 23.88 18.03 -0.31
C ASP A 37 23.03 16.78 -0.60
N HIS A 38 22.00 16.59 0.22
CA HIS A 38 21.01 15.52 0.13
C HIS A 38 19.60 16.10 0.22
N MET A 39 18.60 15.30 -0.12
CA MET A 39 17.19 15.64 0.08
C MET A 39 16.66 14.94 1.34
N ASP A 40 16.03 15.70 2.22
CA ASP A 40 15.20 15.20 3.32
C ASP A 40 13.73 15.34 2.93
N VAL A 41 13.01 14.23 2.87
CA VAL A 41 11.57 14.19 2.57
C VAL A 41 10.79 14.47 3.84
N ASP A 42 10.16 15.65 3.87
CA ASP A 42 9.34 16.15 4.96
C ASP A 42 7.94 15.53 4.95
N LYS A 43 7.38 15.33 3.74
CA LYS A 43 6.05 14.74 3.59
C LYS A 43 5.87 13.99 2.29
N PHE A 44 5.23 12.83 2.38
CA PHE A 44 4.73 12.09 1.23
C PHE A 44 3.22 11.93 1.38
N LYS A 45 2.46 12.57 0.49
CA LYS A 45 1.01 12.42 0.43
C LYS A 45 0.65 11.52 -0.73
N LEU A 46 -0.12 10.47 -0.44
CA LEU A 46 -0.73 9.61 -1.43
C LEU A 46 -2.24 9.88 -1.42
N HIS A 47 -2.83 10.06 -2.59
CA HIS A 47 -4.26 9.94 -2.75
C HIS A 47 -4.55 8.99 -3.89
N PHE A 48 -5.44 8.01 -3.73
CA PHE A 48 -5.79 7.11 -4.82
C PHE A 48 -7.30 7.03 -5.06
N ASN A 49 -7.66 6.73 -6.29
CA ASN A 49 -9.00 6.30 -6.65
C ASN A 49 -8.92 4.98 -7.40
N THR A 50 -10.05 4.27 -7.48
CA THR A 50 -10.18 3.01 -8.20
C THR A 50 -11.58 2.94 -8.80
N ASP A 51 -11.72 2.25 -9.92
CA ASP A 51 -13.03 2.01 -10.52
C ASP A 51 -13.77 0.86 -9.81
N ARG A 52 -13.03 -0.06 -9.18
CA ARG A 52 -13.61 -1.21 -8.46
C ARG A 52 -12.68 -1.75 -7.40
N LEU A 53 -13.20 -2.02 -6.22
CA LEU A 53 -12.63 -2.98 -5.27
C LEU A 53 -13.40 -4.30 -5.39
N HIS A 54 -12.66 -5.39 -5.52
CA HIS A 54 -13.18 -6.76 -5.42
C HIS A 54 -12.57 -7.42 -4.19
N ILE A 55 -13.42 -8.02 -3.36
CA ILE A 55 -13.05 -8.70 -2.12
C ILE A 55 -13.47 -10.15 -2.28
N ASP A 56 -12.54 -11.07 -2.06
CA ASP A 56 -12.80 -12.50 -2.05
C ASP A 56 -12.17 -13.09 -0.79
N LEU A 57 -13.03 -13.65 0.06
CA LEU A 57 -12.66 -14.27 1.32
C LEU A 57 -13.03 -15.74 1.26
N GLU A 58 -12.03 -16.61 1.33
CA GLU A 58 -12.24 -18.05 1.36
C GLU A 58 -12.53 -18.57 2.77
N ASN A 59 -13.21 -19.72 2.82
CA ASN A 59 -13.44 -20.50 4.03
C ASN A 59 -14.08 -19.68 5.18
N LEU A 60 -14.96 -18.74 4.81
CA LEU A 60 -15.79 -18.01 5.76
C LEU A 60 -16.77 -18.94 6.49
N PHE A 61 -17.12 -18.56 7.71
CA PHE A 61 -18.05 -19.25 8.60
C PHE A 61 -17.74 -20.75 8.76
N ASN A 62 -16.46 -21.08 8.98
CA ASN A 62 -15.96 -22.45 9.06
C ASN A 62 -16.28 -23.30 7.81
N GLY A 63 -16.26 -22.68 6.64
CA GLY A 63 -16.50 -23.34 5.36
C GLY A 63 -17.97 -23.42 4.97
N ASP A 64 -18.87 -22.72 5.67
CA ASP A 64 -20.25 -22.58 5.20
C ASP A 64 -20.27 -21.75 3.91
N LYS A 65 -20.41 -22.49 2.79
CA LYS A 65 -20.38 -21.92 1.45
C LYS A 65 -21.49 -20.90 1.22
N ALA A 66 -22.70 -21.14 1.74
CA ALA A 66 -23.82 -20.24 1.50
C ALA A 66 -23.62 -18.90 2.21
N LEU A 67 -23.17 -18.94 3.47
CA LEU A 67 -22.86 -17.74 4.23
C LEU A 67 -21.63 -17.02 3.67
N GLY A 68 -20.61 -17.77 3.24
CA GLY A 68 -19.41 -17.22 2.62
C GLY A 68 -19.68 -16.52 1.30
N ASP A 69 -20.42 -17.17 0.40
CA ASP A 69 -20.82 -16.60 -0.90
C ASP A 69 -21.66 -15.31 -0.69
N ASN A 70 -22.62 -15.34 0.24
CA ASN A 70 -23.45 -14.17 0.56
C ASN A 70 -22.64 -13.02 1.16
N MET A 71 -21.66 -13.32 2.02
CA MET A 71 -20.80 -12.29 2.60
C MET A 71 -19.88 -11.68 1.54
N ASN A 72 -19.27 -12.49 0.67
CA ASN A 72 -18.48 -11.97 -0.44
C ASN A 72 -19.34 -11.11 -1.38
N ALA A 73 -20.57 -11.52 -1.70
CA ALA A 73 -21.50 -10.71 -2.49
C ALA A 73 -21.77 -9.35 -1.81
N PHE A 74 -22.12 -9.36 -0.53
CA PHE A 74 -22.35 -8.15 0.25
C PHE A 74 -21.14 -7.21 0.25
N LEU A 75 -19.94 -7.71 0.54
CA LEU A 75 -18.71 -6.90 0.55
C LEU A 75 -18.41 -6.30 -0.83
N ASN A 76 -18.66 -7.07 -1.89
CA ASN A 76 -18.44 -6.63 -3.26
C ASN A 76 -19.50 -5.64 -3.77
N GLU A 77 -20.72 -5.71 -3.28
CA GLU A 77 -21.78 -4.73 -3.57
C GLU A 77 -21.52 -3.41 -2.85
N ASN A 78 -21.04 -3.47 -1.61
CA ASN A 78 -20.81 -2.32 -0.74
C ASN A 78 -19.35 -1.80 -0.77
N TRP A 79 -18.58 -2.19 -1.78
CA TRP A 79 -17.14 -1.93 -1.85
C TRP A 79 -16.76 -0.45 -1.79
N GLN A 80 -17.62 0.44 -2.29
CA GLN A 80 -17.35 1.89 -2.34
C GLN A 80 -17.34 2.49 -0.95
N ASP A 81 -18.34 2.15 -0.13
CA ASP A 81 -18.45 2.65 1.24
C ASP A 81 -17.34 2.08 2.12
N ILE A 82 -17.04 0.78 1.94
CA ILE A 82 -15.91 0.12 2.60
C ILE A 82 -14.61 0.84 2.24
N LEU A 83 -14.34 1.05 0.95
CA LEU A 83 -13.12 1.72 0.52
C LEU A 83 -13.05 3.15 1.06
N LYS A 84 -14.16 3.90 1.01
CA LYS A 84 -14.22 5.28 1.51
C LYS A 84 -13.86 5.38 3.01
N GLU A 85 -14.32 4.44 3.82
CA GLU A 85 -13.99 4.40 5.26
C GLU A 85 -12.51 4.02 5.49
N LEU A 86 -11.98 3.10 4.68
CA LEU A 86 -10.62 2.57 4.86
C LEU A 86 -9.54 3.44 4.21
N GLN A 87 -9.88 4.13 3.14
CA GLN A 87 -8.95 4.83 2.25
C GLN A 87 -8.04 5.82 2.99
N PRO A 88 -8.51 6.69 3.90
CA PRO A 88 -7.62 7.61 4.61
C PRO A 88 -6.51 6.89 5.39
N SER A 89 -6.84 5.75 6.03
CA SER A 89 -5.85 4.98 6.78
C SER A 89 -4.84 4.28 5.85
N ILE A 90 -5.30 3.84 4.67
CA ILE A 90 -4.42 3.26 3.64
C ILE A 90 -3.48 4.33 3.07
N GLU A 91 -4.01 5.50 2.74
CA GLU A 91 -3.26 6.64 2.20
C GLU A 91 -2.20 7.14 3.17
N ASP A 92 -2.55 7.30 4.45
CA ASP A 92 -1.62 7.76 5.49
C ASP A 92 -0.48 6.78 5.69
N ALA A 93 -0.78 5.49 5.79
CA ALA A 93 0.23 4.49 6.11
C ALA A 93 1.16 4.21 4.92
N LEU A 94 0.62 4.16 3.69
CA LEU A 94 1.44 4.15 2.48
C LEU A 94 2.29 5.43 2.36
N GLY A 95 1.71 6.60 2.68
CA GLY A 95 2.43 7.87 2.66
C GLY A 95 3.64 7.87 3.59
N GLN A 96 3.45 7.53 4.86
CA GLN A 96 4.54 7.45 5.84
C GLN A 96 5.64 6.47 5.41
N THR A 97 5.25 5.37 4.78
CA THR A 97 6.18 4.36 4.31
C THR A 97 7.00 4.85 3.13
N PHE A 98 6.35 5.39 2.11
CA PHE A 98 7.06 5.90 0.95
C PHE A 98 7.95 7.09 1.33
N GLN A 99 7.56 7.89 2.33
CA GLN A 99 8.45 8.89 2.92
C GLN A 99 9.71 8.25 3.52
N ALA A 100 9.56 7.22 4.35
CA ALA A 100 10.71 6.54 4.97
C ALA A 100 11.63 5.90 3.92
N ILE A 101 11.05 5.30 2.89
CA ILE A 101 11.76 4.73 1.73
C ILE A 101 12.51 5.82 0.96
N ALA A 102 11.82 6.90 0.59
CA ALA A 102 12.41 8.01 -0.15
C ALA A 102 13.59 8.62 0.61
N ASN A 103 13.45 8.80 1.93
CA ASN A 103 14.54 9.23 2.80
C ASN A 103 15.73 8.26 2.77
N ARG A 104 15.50 6.94 2.86
CA ARG A 104 16.60 5.96 2.76
C ARG A 104 17.36 6.04 1.43
N ILE A 105 16.67 6.30 0.33
CA ILE A 105 17.29 6.45 -0.99
C ILE A 105 18.06 7.77 -1.08
N PHE A 106 17.38 8.89 -0.83
CA PHE A 106 17.96 10.23 -0.97
C PHE A 106 19.10 10.52 0.02
N HIS A 107 19.14 9.81 1.15
CA HIS A 107 20.26 9.87 2.10
C HIS A 107 21.47 9.00 1.75
N LYS A 108 21.33 8.03 0.83
CA LYS A 108 22.39 7.08 0.44
C LYS A 108 23.01 7.42 -0.91
N VAL A 109 22.26 8.05 -1.80
CA VAL A 109 22.78 8.42 -3.12
C VAL A 109 23.39 9.82 -3.05
N LEU A 110 24.65 9.93 -3.49
CA LEU A 110 25.36 11.17 -3.74
C LEU A 110 24.86 11.68 -5.09
N ILE A 111 23.70 12.33 -5.08
CA ILE A 111 23.07 12.75 -6.31
C ILE A 111 23.64 14.11 -6.67
N LEU A 112 24.15 14.28 -7.90
CA LEU A 112 23.98 15.57 -8.57
C LEU A 112 22.51 15.95 -8.33
N PRO A 113 22.21 17.09 -7.70
CA PRO A 113 20.87 17.35 -7.17
C PRO A 113 19.78 16.98 -8.19
N ILE A 114 19.12 15.83 -8.01
CA ILE A 114 17.88 15.50 -8.74
C ILE A 114 16.83 16.40 -8.08
N GLN A 115 16.79 17.64 -8.55
CA GLN A 115 15.79 18.62 -8.18
C GLN A 115 14.72 18.58 -9.24
N GLY A 116 13.53 18.15 -8.86
CA GLY A 116 12.37 18.26 -9.72
C GLY A 116 11.14 18.61 -8.91
N HIS A 117 10.39 19.57 -9.41
CA HIS A 117 9.08 19.97 -8.88
C HIS A 117 8.06 19.62 -9.94
N GLY A 118 7.50 18.41 -9.86
CA GLY A 118 6.62 17.88 -10.90
C GLY A 118 5.82 16.69 -10.39
N HIS A 119 4.95 16.16 -11.24
CA HIS A 119 4.26 14.92 -10.92
C HIS A 119 5.23 13.74 -10.94
N SER A 120 4.95 12.75 -10.10
CA SER A 120 5.63 11.46 -10.14
C SER A 120 4.58 10.36 -10.24
N ASN A 121 4.88 9.34 -11.04
CA ASN A 121 4.05 8.18 -11.25
C ASN A 121 4.87 6.91 -11.10
N LEU A 122 4.37 5.98 -10.28
CA LEU A 122 4.92 4.64 -10.15
C LEU A 122 3.80 3.64 -10.44
N THR A 123 4.02 2.74 -11.39
CA THR A 123 3.02 1.76 -11.81
C THR A 123 3.58 0.35 -11.75
N LEU A 124 2.98 -0.50 -10.91
CA LEU A 124 3.26 -1.93 -10.87
C LEU A 124 2.27 -2.68 -11.77
N LYS A 125 2.75 -3.46 -12.75
CA LYS A 125 1.89 -4.21 -13.68
C LYS A 125 1.73 -5.67 -13.25
N ASN A 126 0.49 -6.14 -13.24
CA ASN A 126 0.13 -7.53 -12.94
C ASN A 126 0.61 -7.99 -11.55
N VAL A 127 0.34 -7.16 -10.53
CA VAL A 127 0.70 -7.48 -9.15
C VAL A 127 -0.01 -8.75 -8.69
N LYS A 128 0.75 -9.70 -8.16
CA LYS A 128 0.27 -10.90 -7.49
C LYS A 128 0.70 -10.83 -6.04
N ALA A 129 -0.25 -10.68 -5.13
CA ALA A 129 0.00 -10.60 -3.70
C ALA A 129 -0.40 -11.89 -2.99
N LYS A 130 0.38 -12.29 -1.98
CA LYS A 130 0.08 -13.31 -0.98
C LYS A 130 -0.05 -12.62 0.36
N VAL A 131 -1.20 -12.83 1.00
CA VAL A 131 -1.50 -12.30 2.32
C VAL A 131 -1.60 -13.44 3.31
N GLN A 132 -0.98 -13.28 4.48
CA GLN A 132 -1.14 -14.17 5.62
C GLN A 132 -1.55 -13.36 6.84
N LEU A 133 -2.67 -13.76 7.44
CA LEU A 133 -3.20 -13.17 8.65
C LEU A 133 -3.10 -14.17 9.78
N LEU A 134 -2.45 -13.78 10.87
CA LEU A 134 -2.34 -14.55 12.11
C LEU A 134 -3.09 -13.78 13.19
N GLY A 135 -4.14 -14.40 13.75
CA GLY A 135 -4.87 -13.82 14.86
C GLY A 135 -4.97 -14.75 16.06
N LYS A 136 -5.35 -14.17 17.19
CA LYS A 136 -5.55 -14.83 18.48
C LYS A 136 -6.96 -14.50 18.98
N PRO A 137 -7.63 -15.42 19.67
CA PRO A 137 -8.90 -15.12 20.32
C PRO A 137 -8.69 -14.10 21.46
N MET A 138 -9.60 -13.13 21.55
CA MET A 138 -9.62 -12.10 22.59
C MET A 138 -11.05 -11.96 23.12
N LYS A 139 -11.22 -11.87 24.44
CA LYS A 139 -12.53 -11.53 25.03
C LYS A 139 -12.67 -10.04 25.22
N LYS A 140 -13.75 -9.46 24.68
CA LYS A 140 -14.12 -8.06 24.88
C LYS A 140 -15.62 -7.99 25.16
N ASN A 141 -16.01 -7.31 26.24
CA ASN A 141 -17.41 -7.20 26.67
C ASN A 141 -18.17 -8.55 26.79
N GLY A 142 -17.47 -9.64 27.12
CA GLY A 142 -18.05 -10.98 27.25
C GLY A 142 -18.28 -11.72 25.93
N GLN A 143 -17.92 -11.14 24.79
CA GLN A 143 -17.95 -11.77 23.46
C GLN A 143 -16.54 -12.14 23.00
N ASP A 144 -16.44 -13.18 22.17
CA ASP A 144 -15.18 -13.64 21.57
C ASP A 144 -14.92 -12.85 20.28
N HIS A 145 -13.78 -12.15 20.24
CA HIS A 145 -13.29 -11.36 19.11
C HIS A 145 -11.96 -11.92 18.62
N MET A 146 -11.58 -11.57 17.40
CA MET A 146 -10.27 -11.89 16.84
C MET A 146 -9.34 -10.68 16.98
N ASP A 147 -8.16 -10.90 17.55
CA ASP A 147 -7.08 -9.93 17.58
C ASP A 147 -5.99 -10.36 16.60
N VAL A 148 -5.74 -9.55 15.58
CA VAL A 148 -4.76 -9.80 14.54
C VAL A 148 -3.37 -9.45 15.08
N ASP A 149 -2.61 -10.51 15.34
CA ASP A 149 -1.23 -10.48 15.86
C ASP A 149 -0.23 -10.10 14.76
N LYS A 150 -0.42 -10.64 13.54
CA LYS A 150 0.44 -10.34 12.39
C LYS A 150 -0.33 -10.35 11.08
N PHE A 151 0.01 -9.40 10.22
CA PHE A 151 -0.40 -9.38 8.82
C PHE A 151 0.85 -9.34 7.95
N LYS A 152 1.12 -10.42 7.23
CA LYS A 152 2.23 -10.50 6.28
C LYS A 152 1.71 -10.34 4.87
N LEU A 153 2.28 -9.39 4.15
CA LEU A 153 2.06 -9.21 2.72
C LEU A 153 3.35 -9.57 2.00
N HIS A 154 3.23 -10.33 0.91
CA HIS A 154 4.29 -10.47 -0.06
C HIS A 154 3.71 -10.27 -1.45
N PHE A 155 4.34 -9.50 -2.33
CA PHE A 155 3.85 -9.32 -3.69
C PHE A 155 4.94 -9.48 -4.75
N ASN A 156 4.54 -9.95 -5.93
CA ASN A 156 5.37 -9.93 -7.13
C ASN A 156 4.66 -9.12 -8.21
N THR A 157 5.43 -8.60 -9.16
CA THR A 157 4.92 -7.80 -10.29
C THR A 157 5.71 -8.17 -11.54
N ASP A 158 5.10 -8.06 -12.71
CA ASP A 158 5.78 -8.30 -13.98
C ASP A 158 6.62 -7.08 -14.40
N ARG A 159 6.23 -5.89 -13.93
CA ARG A 159 6.93 -4.63 -14.22
C ARG A 159 6.71 -3.59 -13.12
N LEU A 160 7.72 -2.76 -12.88
CA LEU A 160 7.58 -1.43 -12.29
C LEU A 160 7.92 -0.40 -13.38
N HIS A 161 7.03 0.56 -13.57
CA HIS A 161 7.27 1.75 -14.40
C HIS A 161 7.42 2.96 -13.49
N ILE A 162 8.44 3.77 -13.73
CA ILE A 162 8.75 4.97 -12.95
C ILE A 162 8.76 6.15 -13.92
N ASP A 163 8.02 7.19 -13.60
CA ASP A 163 8.01 8.43 -14.37
C ASP A 163 8.05 9.61 -13.39
N LEU A 164 9.07 10.44 -13.55
CA LEU A 164 9.36 11.59 -12.70
C LEU A 164 9.44 12.83 -13.60
N GLU A 165 8.50 13.75 -13.42
CA GLU A 165 8.46 15.00 -14.18
C GLU A 165 9.37 16.07 -13.58
N ASN A 166 9.77 17.01 -14.45
CA ASN A 166 10.52 18.22 -14.10
C ASN A 166 11.84 17.96 -13.36
N LEU A 167 12.45 16.78 -13.53
CA LEU A 167 13.79 16.52 -13.01
C LEU A 167 14.80 17.54 -13.55
N PHE A 168 15.83 17.82 -12.75
CA PHE A 168 16.92 18.75 -13.05
C PHE A 168 16.42 20.14 -13.48
N ASN A 169 15.44 20.69 -12.75
CA ASN A 169 14.80 21.97 -13.04
C ASN A 169 14.18 22.06 -14.45
N GLY A 170 13.66 20.93 -14.95
CA GLY A 170 13.02 20.85 -16.26
C GLY A 170 13.97 20.57 -17.42
N ASP A 171 15.24 20.23 -17.17
CA ASP A 171 16.13 19.73 -18.22
C ASP A 171 15.60 18.39 -18.73
N LYS A 172 14.98 18.44 -19.92
CA LYS A 172 14.32 17.29 -20.53
C LYS A 172 15.29 16.15 -20.83
N ALA A 173 16.51 16.46 -21.28
CA ALA A 173 17.46 15.41 -21.66
C ALA A 173 17.94 14.63 -20.43
N LEU A 174 18.26 15.34 -19.34
CA LEU A 174 18.65 14.70 -18.09
C LEU A 174 17.47 13.96 -17.44
N GLY A 175 16.27 14.55 -17.48
CA GLY A 175 15.05 13.92 -16.96
C GLY A 175 14.69 12.64 -17.69
N ASP A 176 14.68 12.66 -19.03
CA ASP A 176 14.40 11.49 -19.86
C ASP A 176 15.43 10.37 -19.61
N ASN A 177 16.72 10.72 -19.56
CA ASN A 177 17.79 9.76 -19.30
C ASN A 177 17.66 9.12 -17.91
N MET A 178 17.29 9.91 -16.90
CA MET A 178 17.09 9.40 -15.55
C MET A 178 15.87 8.46 -15.49
N ASN A 179 14.75 8.84 -16.10
CA ASN A 179 13.58 7.96 -16.18
C ASN A 179 13.90 6.67 -16.94
N ALA A 180 14.64 6.73 -18.05
CA ALA A 180 15.08 5.55 -18.78
C ALA A 180 15.93 4.62 -17.89
N PHE A 181 16.93 5.18 -17.21
CA PHE A 181 17.76 4.44 -16.27
C PHE A 181 16.94 3.76 -15.17
N LEU A 182 16.02 4.49 -14.52
CA LEU A 182 15.16 3.94 -13.47
C LEU A 182 14.27 2.81 -13.99
N ASN A 183 13.73 2.97 -15.20
CA ASN A 183 12.89 1.95 -15.82
C ASN A 183 13.66 0.72 -16.30
N GLU A 184 14.90 0.87 -16.75
CA GLU A 184 15.78 -0.25 -17.11
C GLU A 184 16.15 -1.07 -15.88
N ASN A 185 16.43 -0.37 -14.77
CA ASN A 185 16.88 -0.97 -13.50
C ASN A 185 15.73 -1.24 -12.51
N TRP A 186 14.49 -1.30 -13.00
CA TRP A 186 13.29 -1.35 -12.15
C TRP A 186 13.26 -2.55 -11.19
N GLN A 187 13.86 -3.70 -11.57
CA GLN A 187 13.86 -4.92 -10.76
C GLN A 187 14.71 -4.75 -9.51
N ASP A 188 15.92 -4.20 -9.68
CA ASP A 188 16.84 -3.94 -8.57
C ASP A 188 16.29 -2.85 -7.64
N ILE A 189 15.69 -1.82 -8.23
CA ILE A 189 14.97 -0.79 -7.48
C ILE A 189 13.85 -1.45 -6.69
N LEU A 190 12.94 -2.18 -7.34
CA LEU A 190 11.82 -2.80 -6.65
C LEU A 190 12.30 -3.75 -5.55
N LYS A 191 13.34 -4.55 -5.79
CA LYS A 191 13.90 -5.46 -4.78
C LYS A 191 14.34 -4.73 -3.51
N GLU A 192 14.90 -3.54 -3.62
CA GLU A 192 15.29 -2.71 -2.48
C GLU A 192 14.05 -2.06 -1.79
N LEU A 193 13.03 -1.66 -2.57
CA LEU A 193 11.84 -0.99 -2.03
C LEU A 193 10.81 -1.97 -1.44
N GLN A 194 10.69 -3.15 -2.03
CA GLN A 194 9.63 -4.10 -1.81
C GLN A 194 9.47 -4.51 -0.34
N PRO A 195 10.54 -4.86 0.42
CA PRO A 195 10.38 -5.21 1.83
C PRO A 195 9.73 -4.10 2.65
N SER A 196 10.09 -2.83 2.36
CA SER A 196 9.52 -1.69 3.08
C SER A 196 8.07 -1.43 2.68
N ILE A 197 7.70 -1.64 1.41
CA ILE A 197 6.31 -1.55 0.93
C ILE A 197 5.45 -2.66 1.55
N GLU A 198 5.98 -3.89 1.61
CA GLU A 198 5.32 -5.06 2.19
C GLU A 198 5.06 -4.90 3.69
N ASP A 199 6.07 -4.48 4.45
CA ASP A 199 5.95 -4.24 5.89
C ASP A 199 4.90 -3.18 6.20
N ALA A 200 4.89 -2.11 5.42
CA ALA A 200 3.97 -1.00 5.58
C ALA A 200 2.52 -1.34 5.30
N LEU A 201 2.26 -1.92 4.12
CA LEU A 201 0.94 -2.40 3.78
C LEU A 201 0.49 -3.45 4.79
N GLY A 202 1.40 -4.32 5.24
CA GLY A 202 1.15 -5.27 6.32
C GLY A 202 0.66 -4.60 7.60
N GLN A 203 1.40 -3.63 8.13
CA GLN A 203 1.00 -2.86 9.31
C GLN A 203 -0.34 -2.14 9.13
N THR A 204 -0.55 -1.56 7.97
CA THR A 204 -1.81 -0.87 7.60
C THR A 204 -2.98 -1.82 7.65
N PHE A 205 -2.87 -2.94 6.93
CA PHE A 205 -3.95 -3.93 6.86
C PHE A 205 -4.15 -4.64 8.20
N GLN A 206 -3.11 -4.82 9.01
CA GLN A 206 -3.25 -5.28 10.39
C GLN A 206 -4.09 -4.33 11.22
N ALA A 207 -3.80 -3.03 11.17
CA ALA A 207 -4.55 -2.02 11.91
C ALA A 207 -6.03 -1.96 11.46
N ILE A 208 -6.27 -2.10 10.15
CA ILE A 208 -7.61 -2.19 9.58
C ILE A 208 -8.34 -3.45 10.07
N ALA A 209 -7.68 -4.61 9.96
CA ALA A 209 -8.26 -5.88 10.36
C ALA A 209 -8.62 -5.86 11.86
N ASN A 210 -7.75 -5.34 12.73
CA ASN A 210 -8.05 -5.14 14.14
C ASN A 210 -9.24 -4.22 14.39
N ARG A 211 -9.32 -3.07 13.69
CA ARG A 211 -10.48 -2.17 13.81
C ARG A 211 -11.80 -2.85 13.43
N ILE A 212 -11.78 -3.73 12.44
CA ILE A 212 -12.95 -4.50 12.03
C ILE A 212 -13.24 -5.54 13.10
N PHE A 213 -12.33 -6.48 13.35
CA PHE A 213 -12.53 -7.62 14.26
C PHE A 213 -12.75 -7.25 15.73
N HIS A 214 -12.39 -6.05 16.16
CA HIS A 214 -12.68 -5.54 17.51
C HIS A 214 -14.05 -4.84 17.62
N LYS A 215 -14.71 -4.56 16.49
CA LYS A 215 -16.06 -3.94 16.42
C LYS A 215 -17.16 -4.98 16.20
N VAL A 216 -16.88 -6.04 15.44
CA VAL A 216 -17.75 -7.22 15.22
C VAL A 216 -17.50 -8.25 16.31
#